data_AF-A0A2C9VW43-F1
#
_entry.id   AF-A0A2C9VW43-F1
#
_cell.length_a   1.000
_cell.length_b   1.000
_cell.length_c   1.000
_cell.angle_alpha   90.00
_cell.angle_beta   90.00
_cell.angle_gamma   90.00
#
_symmetry.space_group_name_H-M   'P 1'
#
loop_
_entity.id
_entity.type
_entity.pdbx_description
1 polymer ?
#
loop_
_entity_poly.entity_id
_entity_poly.type
_entity_poly.pdbx_seq_one_letter_code
_entity_poly.pdbx_strand_id
1 'polypeptide(L)'
;MANLRTAMDSAFWDQPVASPKTLEGCARSIPGDPFPLDATRASRALRIQQLSLLGNGFPLGIIPSYCSTSNKDLGSFSLQSVLLKLATSNCWLGLIGQLRPKKLISSIKTEFSNAEKLEFSVFKDAAKHFLDKSLYSIGLSSQFSPTPSCSVLLSTERHGEKTKPRYKMMLFQQLPSHDITLEAAWPELFIDHKGGYWDVPESISLDMSSLVSESGFRYRFGVHKSNGHPKAVDGINDEPPLALMPGLCGKASFSYEKSKDFWRKKQSRKDVMITLDDGCILYPSYDVRLSEPHSAISATVGGSCAAWFRGWGNSASADGEISTSTRKRSPFSADLFGSICYSFQHGQFIELYRDLTRVDARLDICSAFAVTERAFNLFRRSSVSSANNPLSSPRLNLTLQQQVAGPIIFRVDSRFSLGSTSGQQGPHVEDLIYSLSYSLRLLRSGKVVAWYSPKRKEGMIELRLFEF
;
A
#
# COMPACT_ATOMS: atom_id res chain seq x y z
N MET A 1 -11.54 13.82 -4.69
CA MET A 1 -10.67 13.58 -5.87
C MET A 1 -9.83 12.33 -5.67
N ALA A 2 -9.76 11.45 -6.68
CA ALA A 2 -8.73 10.42 -6.74
C ALA A 2 -7.38 11.14 -6.76
N ASN A 3 -6.44 10.69 -5.94
CA ASN A 3 -5.20 11.43 -5.73
C ASN A 3 -4.28 11.21 -6.93
N LEU A 4 -4.34 12.12 -7.92
CA LEU A 4 -3.33 12.23 -8.98
C LEU A 4 -1.91 12.35 -8.44
N ARG A 5 -1.78 12.78 -7.18
CA ARG A 5 -0.55 12.76 -6.37
C ARG A 5 0.23 11.47 -6.47
N THR A 6 -0.47 10.33 -6.56
CA THR A 6 0.17 9.02 -6.64
C THR A 6 0.94 8.83 -7.96
N ALA A 7 0.65 9.63 -9.00
CA ALA A 7 1.32 9.62 -10.31
C ALA A 7 2.85 9.85 -10.23
N MET A 8 3.28 10.80 -9.39
CA MET A 8 4.71 11.00 -9.14
C MET A 8 5.24 9.99 -8.10
N ASP A 9 4.38 9.58 -7.15
CA ASP A 9 4.75 8.64 -6.09
C ASP A 9 5.20 7.29 -6.66
N SER A 10 4.46 6.62 -7.56
CA SER A 10 4.92 5.28 -8.02
C SER A 10 6.10 5.28 -8.98
N ALA A 11 6.27 6.35 -9.77
CA ALA A 11 7.40 6.45 -10.69
C ALA A 11 8.74 6.59 -9.94
N PHE A 12 8.70 7.20 -8.76
CA PHE A 12 9.90 7.60 -8.03
C PHE A 12 10.09 6.86 -6.70
N TRP A 13 9.01 6.70 -5.94
CA TRP A 13 9.00 6.36 -4.52
C TRP A 13 8.61 4.89 -4.27
N ASP A 14 9.22 4.31 -3.24
CA ASP A 14 8.81 3.05 -2.64
C ASP A 14 7.52 3.26 -1.81
N GLN A 15 6.37 3.48 -2.47
CA GLN A 15 5.15 3.91 -1.78
C GLN A 15 4.67 2.79 -0.84
N PRO A 16 4.27 3.10 0.41
CA PRO A 16 3.70 2.09 1.28
C PRO A 16 2.31 1.71 0.76
N VAL A 17 2.19 0.44 0.37
CA VAL A 17 0.99 -0.26 -0.05
C VAL A 17 0.50 -1.08 1.13
N ALA A 18 -0.79 -0.98 1.42
CA ALA A 18 -1.49 -1.80 2.39
C ALA A 18 -1.26 -3.29 2.11
N SER A 19 -0.74 -4.02 3.10
CA SER A 19 -0.51 -5.45 2.98
C SER A 19 -0.66 -6.15 4.33
N PRO A 20 -1.44 -7.24 4.42
CA PRO A 20 -1.56 -8.03 5.64
C PRO A 20 -0.37 -8.97 5.89
N LYS A 21 0.64 -9.01 5.00
CA LYS A 21 1.83 -9.87 5.13
C LYS A 21 2.80 -9.43 6.23
N THR A 22 2.72 -8.17 6.65
CA THR A 22 3.54 -7.60 7.73
C THR A 22 2.64 -7.20 8.89
N LEU A 23 3.20 -7.19 10.10
CA LEU A 23 2.50 -6.70 11.29
C LEU A 23 2.32 -5.18 11.23
N GLU A 24 3.19 -4.49 10.51
CA GLU A 24 3.06 -3.06 10.20
C GLU A 24 1.93 -2.78 9.20
N GLY A 25 1.34 -3.80 8.58
CA GLY A 25 0.23 -3.62 7.65
C GLY A 25 0.62 -2.94 6.33
N CYS A 26 1.92 -2.89 5.99
CA CYS A 26 2.39 -2.29 4.74
C CYS A 26 3.53 -3.07 4.08
N ALA A 27 3.61 -2.93 2.76
CA ALA A 27 4.68 -3.36 1.88
C ALA A 27 5.04 -2.20 0.96
N ARG A 28 6.24 -2.18 0.37
CA ARG A 28 6.67 -1.13 -0.57
C ARG A 28 6.29 -1.47 -1.99
N SER A 29 5.70 -0.55 -2.74
CA SER A 29 5.60 -0.72 -4.20
C SER A 29 6.99 -0.63 -4.82
N ILE A 30 7.26 -1.44 -5.83
CA ILE A 30 8.51 -1.35 -6.59
C ILE A 30 8.52 -0.02 -7.38
N PRO A 31 9.60 0.77 -7.35
CA PRO A 31 9.69 2.02 -8.10
C PRO A 31 9.73 1.77 -9.60
N GLY A 32 9.02 2.63 -10.33
CA GLY A 32 8.93 2.53 -11.78
C GLY A 32 7.96 1.45 -12.26
N ASP A 33 7.41 0.66 -11.35
CA ASP A 33 6.23 -0.15 -11.63
C ASP A 33 4.96 0.72 -11.62
N PRO A 34 3.91 0.27 -12.33
CA PRO A 34 2.62 0.94 -12.38
C PRO A 34 2.04 1.23 -10.98
N PHE A 35 1.35 2.36 -10.87
CA PHE A 35 0.71 2.85 -9.64
C PHE A 35 0.00 1.75 -8.87
N PRO A 36 0.05 1.65 -7.53
CA PRO A 36 -0.87 0.81 -6.79
C PRO A 36 -2.31 1.36 -6.89
N LEU A 37 -3.32 0.51 -6.71
CA LEU A 37 -4.72 0.98 -6.68
C LEU A 37 -4.93 1.85 -5.43
N ASP A 38 -5.77 2.88 -5.53
CA ASP A 38 -5.98 3.83 -4.44
C ASP A 38 -6.49 3.16 -3.15
N ALA A 39 -7.34 2.13 -3.26
CA ALA A 39 -7.77 1.32 -2.12
C ALA A 39 -6.63 0.53 -1.45
N THR A 40 -5.54 0.22 -2.16
CA THR A 40 -4.35 -0.45 -1.59
C THR A 40 -3.32 0.53 -1.03
N ARG A 41 -3.56 1.83 -0.97
CA ARG A 41 -2.61 2.73 -0.30
C ARG A 41 -2.61 2.48 1.21
N ALA A 42 -1.44 2.30 1.81
CA ALA A 42 -1.32 2.20 3.25
C ALA A 42 -1.76 3.52 3.91
N SER A 43 -2.45 3.41 5.03
CA SER A 43 -2.74 4.55 5.90
C SER A 43 -1.44 5.18 6.41
N ARG A 44 -1.43 6.51 6.55
CA ARG A 44 -0.29 7.24 7.16
C ARG A 44 -0.19 7.01 8.67
N ALA A 45 -1.28 6.63 9.32
CA ALA A 45 -1.27 6.29 10.74
C ALA A 45 -0.55 4.95 10.94
N LEU A 46 0.26 4.82 11.99
CA LEU A 46 0.94 3.58 12.30
C LEU A 46 -0.08 2.47 12.56
N ARG A 47 0.15 1.27 12.03
CA ARG A 47 -0.77 0.14 12.17
C ARG A 47 -1.13 -0.14 13.62
N ILE A 48 -0.18 -0.02 14.52
CA ILE A 48 -0.43 -0.22 15.93
C ILE A 48 -1.36 0.83 16.58
N GLN A 49 -1.28 2.09 16.14
CA GLN A 49 -2.20 3.14 16.57
C GLN A 49 -3.60 2.89 16.01
N GLN A 50 -3.68 2.39 14.76
CA GLN A 50 -4.94 1.94 14.17
C GLN A 50 -5.56 0.81 14.98
N LEU A 51 -4.78 -0.24 15.29
CA LEU A 51 -5.24 -1.40 16.05
C LEU A 51 -5.67 -0.99 17.47
N SER A 52 -4.99 -0.03 18.11
CA SER A 52 -5.40 0.48 19.42
C SER A 52 -6.76 1.18 19.39
N LEU A 53 -7.11 1.88 18.31
CA LEU A 53 -8.42 2.53 18.22
C LEU A 53 -9.50 1.54 17.77
N LEU A 54 -9.20 0.71 16.77
CA LEU A 54 -10.11 -0.31 16.27
C LEU A 54 -10.41 -1.35 17.35
N GLY A 55 -9.44 -1.69 18.19
CA GLY A 55 -9.62 -2.65 19.28
C GLY A 55 -10.71 -2.27 20.29
N ASN A 56 -11.05 -0.97 20.42
CA ASN A 56 -12.17 -0.54 21.25
C ASN A 56 -13.55 -0.88 20.64
N GLY A 57 -13.62 -1.08 19.32
CA GLY A 57 -14.86 -1.39 18.60
C GLY A 57 -15.04 -2.87 18.27
N PHE A 58 -13.97 -3.66 18.26
CA PHE A 58 -14.03 -5.10 18.02
C PHE A 58 -14.12 -5.88 19.34
N PRO A 59 -14.88 -6.99 19.39
CA PRO A 59 -14.94 -7.84 20.58
C PRO A 59 -13.53 -8.35 20.90
N LEU A 60 -13.13 -8.22 22.17
CA LEU A 60 -11.80 -8.62 22.69
C LEU A 60 -10.61 -7.88 22.05
N GLY A 61 -10.84 -6.80 21.30
CA GLY A 61 -9.78 -6.07 20.59
C GLY A 61 -9.13 -6.87 19.46
N ILE A 62 -9.81 -7.90 18.96
CA ILE A 62 -9.27 -8.81 17.95
C ILE A 62 -9.72 -8.36 16.56
N ILE A 63 -8.75 -8.09 15.69
CA ILE A 63 -8.99 -7.59 14.34
C ILE A 63 -8.58 -8.66 13.32
N PRO A 64 -9.51 -9.14 12.48
CA PRO A 64 -9.19 -10.15 11.48
C PRO A 64 -8.40 -9.56 10.32
N SER A 65 -7.49 -10.35 9.79
CA SER A 65 -6.78 -10.12 8.53
C SER A 65 -6.65 -11.42 7.74
N TYR A 66 -6.64 -11.28 6.42
CA TYR A 66 -6.59 -12.38 5.48
C TYR A 66 -5.37 -12.24 4.57
N CYS A 67 -4.50 -13.24 4.56
CA CYS A 67 -3.31 -13.25 3.75
C CYS A 67 -2.98 -14.67 3.30
N SER A 68 -2.76 -14.91 2.02
CA SER A 68 -2.23 -16.19 1.55
C SER A 68 -0.83 -16.43 2.14
N THR A 69 -0.61 -17.62 2.71
CA THR A 69 0.69 -18.07 3.21
C THR A 69 1.32 -19.05 2.22
N SER A 70 2.65 -19.04 2.09
CA SER A 70 3.38 -20.00 1.25
C SER A 70 3.20 -21.43 1.78
N ASN A 71 3.15 -21.58 3.10
CA ASN A 71 2.90 -22.84 3.76
C ASN A 71 1.38 -23.07 3.96
N LYS A 72 0.84 -24.12 3.32
CA LYS A 72 -0.60 -24.44 3.30
C LYS A 72 -1.16 -24.77 4.68
N ASP A 73 -0.31 -25.24 5.59
CA ASP A 73 -0.71 -25.74 6.92
C ASP A 73 -1.01 -24.62 7.91
N LEU A 74 -0.43 -23.43 7.71
CA LEU A 74 -0.62 -22.28 8.59
C LEU A 74 -1.98 -21.61 8.43
N GLY A 75 -2.57 -21.71 7.24
CA GLY A 75 -3.83 -21.06 6.92
C GLY A 75 -3.70 -19.58 6.61
N SER A 76 -4.68 -19.06 5.86
CA SER A 76 -4.69 -17.68 5.37
C SER A 76 -5.36 -16.67 6.29
N PHE A 77 -5.97 -17.12 7.38
CA PHE A 77 -6.69 -16.26 8.32
C PHE A 77 -5.84 -15.98 9.56
N SER A 78 -5.75 -14.71 9.93
CA SER A 78 -5.02 -14.29 11.12
C SER A 78 -5.77 -13.24 11.92
N LEU A 79 -5.50 -13.22 13.23
CA LEU A 79 -6.13 -12.36 14.20
C LEU A 79 -5.06 -11.48 14.84
N GLN A 80 -5.18 -10.16 14.71
CA GLN A 80 -4.25 -9.19 15.27
C GLN A 80 -4.86 -8.53 16.52
N SER A 81 -4.04 -8.31 17.55
CA SER A 81 -4.43 -7.61 18.77
C SER A 81 -3.26 -6.79 19.32
N VAL A 82 -3.58 -5.71 20.03
CA VAL A 82 -2.57 -4.91 20.77
C VAL A 82 -2.44 -5.52 22.16
N LEU A 83 -1.25 -6.02 22.48
CA LEU A 83 -0.96 -6.65 23.76
C LEU A 83 -0.46 -5.63 24.79
N LEU A 84 0.28 -4.61 24.35
CA LEU A 84 0.80 -3.56 25.22
C LEU A 84 0.74 -2.20 24.52
N LYS A 85 0.38 -1.17 25.27
CA LYS A 85 0.40 0.22 24.84
C LYS A 85 0.91 1.10 25.98
N LEU A 86 2.04 1.76 25.75
CA LEU A 86 2.57 2.82 26.60
C LEU A 86 2.61 4.10 25.76
N ALA A 87 1.93 5.15 26.21
CA ALA A 87 1.91 6.43 25.53
C ALA A 87 2.27 7.53 26.52
N THR A 88 3.34 8.26 26.22
CA THR A 88 3.79 9.48 26.88
C THR A 88 3.68 10.64 25.89
N SER A 89 3.80 11.89 26.34
CA SER A 89 3.67 13.09 25.48
C SER A 89 4.55 13.06 24.22
N ASN A 90 5.79 12.57 24.32
CA ASN A 90 6.78 12.60 23.24
C ASN A 90 7.23 11.21 22.77
N CYS A 91 6.69 10.14 23.37
CA CYS A 91 7.11 8.77 23.11
C CYS A 91 5.90 7.84 23.14
N TRP A 92 5.84 6.95 22.16
CA TRP A 92 4.77 5.98 22.01
C TRP A 92 5.39 4.61 21.79
N LEU A 93 5.05 3.63 22.62
CA LEU A 93 5.53 2.25 22.52
C LEU A 93 4.33 1.32 22.50
N GLY A 94 4.34 0.35 21.61
CA GLY A 94 3.35 -0.71 21.67
C GLY A 94 3.83 -2.03 21.11
N LEU A 95 3.12 -3.07 21.54
CA LEU A 95 3.36 -4.45 21.18
C LEU A 95 2.10 -5.04 20.53
N ILE A 96 2.23 -5.51 19.29
CA ILE A 96 1.19 -6.22 18.53
C ILE A 96 1.47 -7.71 18.62
N GLY A 97 0.41 -8.49 18.87
CA GLY A 97 0.39 -9.93 18.66
C GLY A 97 -0.49 -10.30 17.47
N GLN A 98 -0.07 -11.27 16.68
CA GLN A 98 -0.88 -11.92 15.66
C GLN A 98 -0.94 -13.42 15.94
N LEU A 99 -2.14 -13.99 15.86
CA LEU A 99 -2.43 -15.40 16.03
C LEU A 99 -3.01 -15.98 14.74
N ARG A 100 -2.55 -17.17 14.33
CA ARG A 100 -3.12 -17.94 13.21
C ARG A 100 -3.92 -19.15 13.73
N PRO A 101 -5.25 -19.04 13.88
CA PRO A 101 -6.05 -20.08 14.55
C PRO A 101 -6.21 -21.35 13.70
N LYS A 102 -6.13 -21.28 12.36
CA LYS A 102 -6.37 -22.46 11.50
C LYS A 102 -5.41 -23.61 11.81
N LYS A 103 -4.12 -23.31 11.97
CA LYS A 103 -3.12 -24.33 12.32
C LYS A 103 -3.39 -24.96 13.69
N LEU A 104 -3.76 -24.14 14.67
CA LEU A 104 -4.12 -24.59 16.01
C LEU A 104 -5.35 -25.51 15.97
N ILE A 105 -6.40 -25.11 15.24
CA ILE A 105 -7.62 -25.92 15.11
C ILE A 105 -7.32 -27.23 14.38
N SER A 106 -6.49 -27.21 13.33
CA SER A 106 -6.11 -28.43 12.61
C SER A 106 -5.28 -29.37 13.47
N SER A 107 -4.30 -28.86 14.23
CA SER A 107 -3.47 -29.72 15.09
C SER A 107 -4.27 -30.31 16.24
N ILE A 108 -5.12 -29.51 16.87
CA ILE A 108 -6.09 -30.00 17.86
C ILE A 108 -6.98 -31.07 17.24
N LYS A 109 -7.60 -30.80 16.09
CA LYS A 109 -8.50 -31.77 15.44
C LYS A 109 -7.79 -33.09 15.14
N THR A 110 -6.54 -33.08 14.69
CA THR A 110 -5.77 -34.31 14.43
C THR A 110 -5.50 -35.09 15.72
N GLU A 111 -5.15 -34.42 16.81
CA GLU A 111 -4.92 -35.08 18.12
C GLU A 111 -6.22 -35.72 18.65
N PHE A 112 -7.33 -34.99 18.59
CA PHE A 112 -8.64 -35.49 19.03
C PHE A 112 -9.21 -36.60 18.14
N SER A 113 -8.86 -36.63 16.85
CA SER A 113 -9.31 -37.70 15.92
C SER A 113 -8.51 -38.99 16.08
N ASN A 114 -7.26 -38.89 16.55
CA ASN A 114 -6.40 -40.04 16.79
C ASN A 114 -6.60 -40.67 18.18
N ALA A 115 -7.27 -39.97 19.09
CA ALA A 115 -7.53 -40.43 20.45
C ALA A 115 -8.85 -41.20 20.54
N GLU A 116 -8.79 -42.52 20.79
CA GLU A 116 -9.98 -43.36 21.05
C GLU A 116 -10.66 -43.04 22.39
N LYS A 117 -9.95 -42.42 23.35
CA LYS A 117 -10.47 -41.96 24.65
C LYS A 117 -9.91 -40.59 25.03
N LEU A 118 -10.79 -39.70 25.51
CA LEU A 118 -10.46 -38.35 25.99
C LEU A 118 -9.75 -38.40 27.34
N GLU A 119 -8.46 -38.74 27.34
CA GLU A 119 -7.62 -38.76 28.55
C GLU A 119 -6.93 -37.41 28.79
N PHE A 120 -6.49 -37.17 30.04
CA PHE A 120 -5.74 -35.97 30.45
C PHE A 120 -4.42 -35.79 29.66
N SER A 121 -3.85 -36.88 29.15
CA SER A 121 -2.70 -36.89 28.22
C SER A 121 -2.99 -36.10 26.94
N VAL A 122 -4.16 -36.32 26.33
CA VAL A 122 -4.61 -35.62 25.11
C VAL A 122 -4.75 -34.11 25.36
N PHE A 123 -5.20 -33.70 26.55
CA PHE A 123 -5.27 -32.28 26.92
C PHE A 123 -3.89 -31.66 27.11
N LYS A 124 -2.92 -32.38 27.67
CA LYS A 124 -1.53 -31.92 27.82
C LYS A 124 -0.85 -31.77 26.45
N ASP A 125 -1.10 -32.69 25.54
CA ASP A 125 -0.57 -32.65 24.18
C ASP A 125 -1.26 -31.55 23.35
N ALA A 126 -2.56 -31.35 23.52
CA ALA A 126 -3.29 -30.20 22.97
C ALA A 126 -2.74 -28.86 23.51
N ALA A 127 -2.44 -28.76 24.81
CA ALA A 127 -1.84 -27.57 25.41
C ALA A 127 -0.44 -27.27 24.85
N LYS A 128 0.34 -28.30 24.50
CA LYS A 128 1.65 -28.15 23.85
C LYS A 128 1.53 -27.48 22.49
N HIS A 129 0.44 -27.71 21.75
CA HIS A 129 0.19 -27.04 20.47
C HIS A 129 -0.04 -25.52 20.62
N PHE A 130 -0.56 -25.04 21.75
CA PHE A 130 -0.64 -23.60 22.04
C PHE A 130 0.72 -22.94 22.28
N LEU A 131 1.79 -23.72 22.49
CA LEU A 131 3.15 -23.19 22.66
C LEU A 131 3.95 -23.22 21.35
N ASP A 132 3.35 -23.67 20.24
CA ASP A 132 4.02 -23.66 18.94
C ASP A 132 4.28 -22.21 18.50
N LYS A 133 5.56 -21.85 18.45
CA LYS A 133 6.04 -20.52 18.09
C LYS A 133 5.55 -20.08 16.71
N SER A 134 5.31 -21.01 15.80
CA SER A 134 4.87 -20.70 14.43
C SER A 134 3.44 -20.15 14.35
N LEU A 135 2.63 -20.28 15.41
CA LEU A 135 1.27 -19.73 15.49
C LEU A 135 1.26 -18.22 15.75
N TYR A 136 2.33 -17.70 16.34
CA TYR A 136 2.41 -16.35 16.85
C TYR A 136 3.37 -15.51 16.03
N SER A 137 2.99 -14.25 15.82
CA SER A 137 3.90 -13.20 15.34
C SER A 137 3.79 -12.01 16.27
N ILE A 138 4.93 -11.43 16.63
CA ILE A 138 5.02 -10.33 17.61
C ILE A 138 5.71 -9.15 16.94
N GLY A 139 5.14 -7.95 17.09
CA GLY A 139 5.69 -6.71 16.57
C GLY A 139 5.80 -5.68 17.68
N LEU A 140 7.00 -5.15 17.91
CA LEU A 140 7.24 -4.03 18.81
C LEU A 140 7.51 -2.78 17.97
N SER A 141 6.78 -1.72 18.23
CA SER A 141 6.97 -0.42 17.56
C SER A 141 7.09 0.69 18.59
N SER A 142 8.13 1.50 18.46
CA SER A 142 8.42 2.68 19.26
C SER A 142 8.48 3.90 18.35
N GLN A 143 7.75 4.94 18.69
CA GLN A 143 7.80 6.24 18.02
C GLN A 143 8.25 7.28 19.04
N PHE A 144 9.28 8.04 18.69
CA PHE A 144 9.85 9.10 19.51
C PHE A 144 9.84 10.41 18.71
N SER A 145 9.24 11.45 19.26
CA SER A 145 9.18 12.79 18.63
C SER A 145 9.99 13.78 19.48
N PRO A 146 11.30 13.94 19.24
CA PRO A 146 12.15 14.85 20.03
C PRO A 146 11.77 16.32 19.84
N THR A 147 11.23 16.68 18.68
CA THR A 147 10.86 18.04 18.30
C THR A 147 9.55 17.97 17.51
N PRO A 148 8.68 19.00 17.53
CA PRO A 148 7.43 18.97 16.75
C PRO A 148 7.63 18.72 15.25
N SER A 149 8.82 19.05 14.72
CA SER A 149 9.20 18.84 13.32
C SER A 149 9.93 17.53 13.06
N CYS A 150 10.31 16.76 14.08
CA CYS A 150 11.12 15.55 13.94
C CYS A 150 10.41 14.36 14.59
N SER A 151 10.29 13.25 13.88
CA SER A 151 9.79 12.00 14.44
C SER A 151 10.64 10.82 14.00
N VAL A 152 10.92 9.93 14.95
CA VAL A 152 11.68 8.71 14.76
C VAL A 152 10.75 7.53 15.05
N LEU A 153 10.67 6.58 14.13
CA LEU A 153 9.96 5.33 14.29
C LEU A 153 10.96 4.19 14.25
N LEU A 154 10.91 3.32 15.24
CA LEU A 154 11.64 2.07 15.32
C LEU A 154 10.62 0.95 15.42
N SER A 155 10.67 0.01 14.50
CA SER A 155 9.78 -1.15 14.50
C SER A 155 10.58 -2.42 14.34
N THR A 156 10.22 -3.43 15.12
CA THR A 156 10.82 -4.74 15.12
C THR A 156 9.69 -5.76 15.05
N GLU A 157 9.74 -6.64 14.07
CA GLU A 157 8.72 -7.64 13.81
C GLU A 157 9.38 -9.01 13.81
N ARG A 158 8.76 -9.97 14.50
CA ARG A 158 9.17 -11.37 14.49
C ARG A 158 7.98 -12.25 14.15
N HIS A 159 8.04 -12.83 12.97
CA HIS A 159 7.12 -13.88 12.55
C HIS A 159 7.62 -15.23 13.04
N GLY A 160 6.75 -16.04 13.66
CA GLY A 160 7.10 -17.37 14.15
C GLY A 160 7.56 -18.34 13.05
N GLU A 161 7.13 -18.11 11.81
CA GLU A 161 7.51 -18.88 10.62
C GLU A 161 8.88 -18.50 10.06
N LYS A 162 9.28 -17.22 10.20
CA LYS A 162 10.52 -16.71 9.61
C LYS A 162 11.66 -16.82 10.61
N THR A 163 12.82 -17.28 10.13
CA THR A 163 14.02 -17.42 10.94
C THR A 163 14.59 -16.06 11.37
N LYS A 164 14.50 -15.06 10.49
CA LYS A 164 15.03 -13.71 10.74
C LYS A 164 13.92 -12.73 11.15
N PRO A 165 14.12 -11.95 12.21
CA PRO A 165 13.26 -10.81 12.51
C PRO A 165 13.44 -9.70 11.46
N ARG A 166 12.46 -8.81 11.39
CA ARG A 166 12.46 -7.61 10.56
C ARG A 166 12.64 -6.38 11.43
N TYR A 167 13.53 -5.49 11.00
CA TYR A 167 13.78 -4.22 11.64
C TYR A 167 13.50 -3.12 10.63
N LYS A 168 12.87 -2.04 11.10
CA LYS A 168 12.64 -0.86 10.27
C LYS A 168 12.76 0.38 11.13
N MET A 169 13.57 1.31 10.65
CA MET A 169 13.80 2.62 11.21
C MET A 169 13.33 3.66 10.20
N MET A 170 12.57 4.66 10.65
CA MET A 170 12.17 5.80 9.84
C MET A 170 12.38 7.07 10.63
N LEU A 171 13.06 8.04 10.03
CA LEU A 171 13.25 9.39 10.54
C LEU A 171 12.52 10.33 9.58
N PHE A 172 11.54 11.05 10.11
CA PHE A 172 10.79 12.07 9.38
C PHE A 172 11.14 13.44 9.96
N GLN A 173 11.63 14.34 9.11
CA GLN A 173 11.95 15.72 9.46
C GLN A 173 11.19 16.67 8.54
N GLN A 174 10.32 17.47 9.13
CA GLN A 174 9.62 18.55 8.46
C GLN A 174 10.49 19.81 8.46
N LEU A 175 10.71 20.40 7.30
CA LEU A 175 11.34 21.71 7.08
C LEU A 175 10.29 22.70 6.54
N PRO A 176 10.55 24.02 6.55
CA PRO A 176 9.56 25.02 6.15
C PRO A 176 9.00 24.89 4.73
N SER A 177 9.76 24.27 3.82
CA SER A 177 9.35 24.09 2.41
C SER A 177 9.60 22.68 1.87
N HIS A 178 10.12 21.78 2.71
CA HIS A 178 10.53 20.43 2.32
C HIS A 178 10.25 19.44 3.43
N ASP A 179 9.96 18.20 3.05
CA ASP A 179 9.93 17.08 3.98
C ASP A 179 11.10 16.14 3.64
N ILE A 180 11.91 15.81 4.65
CA ILE A 180 13.00 14.85 4.54
C ILE A 180 12.57 13.56 5.25
N THR A 181 12.73 12.44 4.55
CA THR A 181 12.49 11.11 5.12
C THR A 181 13.71 10.24 4.90
N LEU A 182 14.25 9.72 6.00
CA LEU A 182 15.27 8.69 5.98
C LEU A 182 14.64 7.40 6.47
N GLU A 183 14.71 6.36 5.68
CA GLU A 183 14.16 5.05 6.00
C GLU A 183 15.21 3.96 5.79
N ALA A 184 15.25 3.02 6.72
CA ALA A 184 16.17 1.91 6.68
C ALA A 184 15.50 0.64 7.21
N ALA A 185 15.52 -0.44 6.43
CA ALA A 185 14.79 -1.66 6.72
C ALA A 185 15.58 -2.93 6.39
N TRP A 186 15.41 -3.95 7.24
CA TRP A 186 16.15 -5.21 7.22
C TRP A 186 15.32 -6.40 7.74
N PRO A 187 14.90 -7.35 6.88
CA PRO A 187 14.62 -7.20 5.46
C PRO A 187 13.34 -6.39 5.19
N GLU A 188 13.29 -5.70 4.06
CA GLU A 188 12.12 -4.94 3.59
C GLU A 188 11.30 -5.75 2.58
N LEU A 189 9.98 -5.60 2.63
CA LEU A 189 9.05 -6.31 1.75
C LEU A 189 8.55 -5.38 0.64
N PHE A 190 8.76 -5.81 -0.60
CA PHE A 190 8.29 -5.14 -1.80
C PHE A 190 7.16 -5.92 -2.48
N ILE A 191 6.28 -5.21 -3.17
CA ILE A 191 5.18 -5.75 -3.97
C ILE A 191 5.29 -5.28 -5.41
N ASP A 192 5.24 -6.25 -6.33
CA ASP A 192 5.23 -6.06 -7.78
C ASP A 192 3.80 -5.78 -8.29
N HIS A 193 3.68 -5.19 -9.48
CA HIS A 193 2.42 -4.93 -10.16
C HIS A 193 1.56 -6.17 -10.42
N LYS A 194 2.18 -7.36 -10.50
CA LYS A 194 1.47 -8.63 -10.61
C LYS A 194 0.87 -9.11 -9.28
N GLY A 195 1.19 -8.46 -8.16
CA GLY A 195 0.86 -8.88 -6.80
C GLY A 195 1.85 -9.87 -6.19
N GLY A 196 3.04 -10.03 -6.81
CA GLY A 196 4.12 -10.86 -6.27
C GLY A 196 4.94 -10.11 -5.22
N TYR A 197 5.41 -10.83 -4.20
CA TYR A 197 6.15 -10.24 -3.09
C TYR A 197 7.63 -10.60 -3.09
N TRP A 198 8.46 -9.62 -2.76
CA TRP A 198 9.92 -9.70 -2.78
C TRP A 198 10.51 -9.25 -1.45
N ASP A 199 11.32 -10.10 -0.81
CA ASP A 199 12.09 -9.76 0.38
C ASP A 199 13.47 -9.26 -0.04
N VAL A 200 13.74 -7.98 0.21
CA VAL A 200 15.05 -7.35 0.00
C VAL A 200 15.82 -7.37 1.32
N PRO A 201 17.04 -7.95 1.37
CA PRO A 201 17.79 -8.11 2.62
C PRO A 201 18.08 -6.81 3.36
N GLU A 202 18.49 -5.77 2.63
CA GLU A 202 18.75 -4.44 3.19
C GLU A 202 18.28 -3.36 2.22
N SER A 203 17.55 -2.39 2.74
CA SER A 203 17.04 -1.25 1.97
C SER A 203 17.19 0.02 2.80
N ILE A 204 17.84 1.03 2.23
CA ILE A 204 18.01 2.35 2.84
C ILE A 204 17.61 3.39 1.80
N SER A 205 16.72 4.30 2.16
CA SER A 205 16.29 5.42 1.33
C SER A 205 16.43 6.73 2.09
N LEU A 206 17.00 7.73 1.44
CA LEU A 206 17.02 9.11 1.90
C LEU A 206 16.35 9.96 0.85
N ASP A 207 15.21 10.53 1.20
CA ASP A 207 14.38 11.24 0.26
C ASP A 207 14.00 12.63 0.76
N MET A 208 13.96 13.59 -0.16
CA MET A 208 13.54 14.96 0.05
C MET A 208 12.41 15.29 -0.92
N SER A 209 11.30 15.80 -0.39
CA SER A 209 10.14 16.18 -1.17
C SER A 209 9.72 17.62 -0.92
N SER A 210 9.29 18.32 -1.97
CA SER A 210 8.69 19.65 -1.84
C SER A 210 7.33 19.58 -1.14
N LEU A 211 6.97 20.60 -0.36
CA LEU A 211 5.65 20.68 0.28
C LEU A 211 4.48 20.54 -0.71
N VAL A 212 3.37 20.01 -0.19
CA VAL A 212 2.18 19.69 -0.96
C VAL A 212 1.40 20.96 -1.32
N SER A 213 1.50 21.40 -2.58
CA SER A 213 0.55 22.36 -3.17
C SER A 213 -0.61 21.64 -3.85
N GLU A 214 -1.83 22.17 -3.77
CA GLU A 214 -3.03 21.61 -4.44
C GLU A 214 -2.92 21.63 -5.97
N SER A 215 -2.22 22.62 -6.53
CA SER A 215 -1.85 22.66 -7.95
C SER A 215 -0.48 23.30 -8.10
N GLY A 216 0.28 22.85 -9.10
CA GLY A 216 1.58 23.43 -9.44
C GLY A 216 2.73 22.43 -9.49
N PHE A 217 3.93 22.98 -9.40
CA PHE A 217 5.19 22.25 -9.55
C PHE A 217 5.57 21.51 -8.28
N ARG A 218 5.96 20.25 -8.42
CA ARG A 218 6.51 19.43 -7.35
C ARG A 218 7.80 18.80 -7.83
N TYR A 219 8.73 18.64 -6.91
CA TYR A 219 9.99 17.96 -7.17
C TYR A 219 10.38 17.09 -5.99
N ARG A 220 11.16 16.05 -6.30
CA ARG A 220 11.72 15.13 -5.31
C ARG A 220 13.11 14.68 -5.71
N PHE A 221 13.94 14.49 -4.70
CA PHE A 221 15.29 13.99 -4.83
C PHE A 221 15.49 12.89 -3.81
N GLY A 222 16.16 11.81 -4.20
CA GLY A 222 16.21 10.60 -3.41
C GLY A 222 17.49 9.82 -3.66
N VAL A 223 18.03 9.22 -2.62
CA VAL A 223 19.15 8.29 -2.70
C VAL A 223 18.69 6.97 -2.11
N HIS A 224 18.69 5.92 -2.94
CA HIS A 224 18.27 4.59 -2.53
C HIS A 224 19.47 3.65 -2.60
N LYS A 225 19.68 2.87 -1.55
CA LYS A 225 20.68 1.82 -1.47
C LYS A 225 19.97 0.51 -1.15
N SER A 226 20.04 -0.43 -2.09
CA SER A 226 19.63 -1.82 -1.87
C SER A 226 20.87 -2.71 -1.76
N ASN A 227 20.84 -3.68 -0.86
CA ASN A 227 21.92 -4.67 -0.72
C ASN A 227 21.35 -6.10 -0.64
N GLY A 228 22.13 -7.04 -1.16
CA GLY A 228 21.75 -8.45 -1.29
C GLY A 228 20.82 -8.73 -2.46
N HIS A 229 20.64 -10.02 -2.76
CA HIS A 229 19.75 -10.49 -3.81
C HIS A 229 18.30 -10.57 -3.30
N PRO A 230 17.33 -9.94 -4.00
CA PRO A 230 15.91 -10.07 -3.67
C PRO A 230 15.45 -11.53 -3.73
N LYS A 231 14.63 -11.96 -2.76
CA LYS A 231 14.05 -13.31 -2.71
C LYS A 231 12.54 -13.24 -2.87
N ALA A 232 11.98 -14.04 -3.78
CA ALA A 232 10.54 -14.15 -3.93
C ALA A 232 9.93 -14.83 -2.67
N VAL A 233 8.87 -14.22 -2.12
CA VAL A 233 8.17 -14.75 -0.94
C VAL A 233 7.17 -15.85 -1.32
N ASP A 234 6.55 -15.73 -2.50
CA ASP A 234 5.48 -16.63 -2.95
C ASP A 234 5.97 -17.79 -3.84
N GLY A 235 7.28 -18.01 -3.93
CA GLY A 235 7.86 -19.18 -4.63
C GLY A 235 7.63 -19.23 -6.14
N ILE A 236 7.13 -18.15 -6.75
CA ILE A 236 7.05 -18.02 -8.21
C ILE A 236 8.47 -17.72 -8.70
N ASN A 237 9.02 -18.60 -9.55
CA ASN A 237 10.32 -18.44 -10.21
C ASN A 237 10.28 -17.35 -11.29
N ASP A 238 9.81 -16.16 -10.92
CA ASP A 238 9.97 -14.96 -11.75
C ASP A 238 11.36 -14.37 -11.47
N GLU A 239 11.93 -13.69 -12.46
CA GLU A 239 13.18 -12.94 -12.26
C GLU A 239 12.93 -11.71 -11.37
N PRO A 240 13.87 -11.36 -10.47
CA PRO A 240 13.72 -10.18 -9.62
C PRO A 240 13.67 -8.91 -10.47
N PRO A 241 12.75 -7.97 -10.16
CA PRO A 241 12.67 -6.69 -10.84
C PRO A 241 14.00 -5.94 -10.75
N LEU A 242 14.43 -5.38 -11.88
CA LEU A 242 15.71 -4.67 -11.98
C LEU A 242 15.84 -3.55 -10.95
N ALA A 243 14.72 -2.89 -10.60
CA ALA A 243 14.64 -1.85 -9.59
C ALA A 243 15.23 -2.29 -8.23
N LEU A 244 14.99 -3.54 -7.82
CA LEU A 244 15.37 -4.10 -6.52
C LEU A 244 16.79 -4.68 -6.49
N MET A 245 17.46 -4.78 -7.64
CA MET A 245 18.83 -5.30 -7.70
C MET A 245 19.79 -4.44 -6.87
N PRO A 246 20.80 -5.05 -6.22
CA PRO A 246 21.69 -4.35 -5.29
C PRO A 246 22.45 -3.22 -5.99
N GLY A 247 22.60 -2.10 -5.29
CA GLY A 247 23.30 -0.92 -5.80
C GLY A 247 22.89 0.37 -5.11
N LEU A 248 23.61 1.44 -5.45
CA LEU A 248 23.30 2.80 -5.03
C LEU A 248 22.66 3.56 -6.19
N CYS A 249 21.51 4.17 -5.96
CA CYS A 249 20.78 4.97 -6.92
C CYS A 249 20.61 6.39 -6.42
N GLY A 250 20.96 7.38 -7.25
CA GLY A 250 20.37 8.70 -7.15
C GLY A 250 19.12 8.76 -8.03
N LYS A 251 18.01 9.28 -7.52
CA LYS A 251 16.80 9.53 -8.29
C LYS A 251 16.43 11.01 -8.16
N ALA A 252 15.92 11.59 -9.23
CA ALA A 252 15.15 12.84 -9.17
C ALA A 252 13.83 12.70 -9.94
N SER A 253 12.77 13.34 -9.46
CA SER A 253 11.53 13.45 -10.21
C SER A 253 10.92 14.84 -10.07
N PHE A 254 10.20 15.25 -11.09
CA PHE A 254 9.40 16.47 -11.07
C PHE A 254 8.05 16.20 -11.70
N SER A 255 7.02 16.90 -11.23
CA SER A 255 5.69 16.85 -11.81
C SER A 255 5.02 18.21 -11.76
N TYR A 256 4.13 18.44 -12.72
CA TYR A 256 3.23 19.58 -12.73
C TYR A 256 1.80 19.05 -12.72
N GLU A 257 1.05 19.41 -11.67
CA GLU A 257 -0.36 19.04 -11.52
C GLU A 257 -1.26 20.25 -11.78
N LYS A 258 -2.25 20.06 -12.65
CA LYS A 258 -3.30 21.05 -12.91
C LYS A 258 -4.66 20.40 -12.79
N SER A 259 -5.54 20.99 -11.98
CA SER A 259 -6.94 20.61 -11.85
C SER A 259 -7.84 21.76 -12.30
N LYS A 260 -8.98 21.42 -12.89
CA LYS A 260 -10.04 22.34 -13.25
C LYS A 260 -11.39 21.73 -12.88
N ASP A 261 -12.09 22.41 -12.00
CA ASP A 261 -13.46 22.04 -11.62
C ASP A 261 -14.42 22.58 -12.69
N PHE A 262 -15.20 21.70 -13.31
CA PHE A 262 -16.32 22.09 -14.18
C PHE A 262 -17.49 22.59 -13.35
N TRP A 263 -17.70 21.93 -12.21
CA TRP A 263 -18.77 22.23 -11.29
C TRP A 263 -18.35 21.83 -9.89
N ARG A 264 -18.63 22.66 -8.89
CA ARG A 264 -18.40 22.35 -7.48
C ARG A 264 -19.37 23.15 -6.62
N LYS A 265 -20.15 22.46 -5.78
CA LYS A 265 -21.01 23.12 -4.80
C LYS A 265 -20.27 23.15 -3.46
N LYS A 266 -19.75 24.31 -3.08
CA LYS A 266 -19.15 24.51 -1.76
C LYS A 266 -20.24 24.51 -0.70
N GLN A 267 -20.04 23.78 0.37
CA GLN A 267 -20.98 23.71 1.47
C GLN A 267 -20.91 25.01 2.28
N SER A 268 -22.05 25.70 2.47
CA SER A 268 -22.10 26.88 3.32
C SER A 268 -22.35 26.47 4.78
N ARG A 269 -21.89 27.27 5.76
CA ARG A 269 -22.16 27.00 7.19
C ARG A 269 -23.66 26.93 7.52
N LYS A 270 -24.51 27.56 6.69
CA LYS A 270 -25.97 27.54 6.85
C LYS A 270 -26.60 26.20 6.45
N ASP A 271 -25.98 25.47 5.52
CA ASP A 271 -26.48 24.16 5.06
C ASP A 271 -26.23 23.03 6.06
N VAL A 272 -25.30 23.24 7.00
CA VAL A 272 -24.91 22.25 8.03
C VAL A 272 -25.68 22.47 9.34
N MET A 273 -26.25 23.66 9.55
CA MET A 273 -27.00 23.99 10.76
C MET A 273 -28.48 23.68 10.55
N ILE A 274 -28.99 22.71 11.30
CA ILE A 274 -30.43 22.49 11.44
C ILE A 274 -30.86 23.19 12.72
N THR A 275 -31.76 24.16 12.59
CA THR A 275 -32.42 24.80 13.73
C THR A 275 -33.51 23.87 14.23
N LEU A 276 -33.32 23.24 15.40
CA LEU A 276 -34.41 22.67 16.19
C LEU A 276 -34.89 23.71 17.20
N ASP A 277 -36.14 23.59 17.64
CA ASP A 277 -36.80 24.52 18.57
C ASP A 277 -36.05 24.68 19.91
N ASP A 278 -35.19 23.73 20.28
CA ASP A 278 -34.35 23.73 21.49
C ASP A 278 -32.85 24.04 21.25
N GLY A 279 -32.47 24.48 20.04
CA GLY A 279 -31.12 24.92 19.70
C GLY A 279 -30.60 24.47 18.32
N CYS A 280 -29.46 25.03 17.91
CA CYS A 280 -28.82 24.69 16.63
C CYS A 280 -27.99 23.41 16.74
N ILE A 281 -28.38 22.35 16.01
CA ILE A 281 -27.57 21.13 15.88
C ILE A 281 -26.82 21.16 14.55
N LEU A 282 -25.49 21.02 14.61
CA LEU A 282 -24.65 20.82 13.43
C LEU A 282 -24.78 19.37 12.97
N TYR A 283 -25.23 19.17 11.74
CA TYR A 283 -25.32 17.85 11.11
C TYR A 283 -24.28 17.74 9.99
N PRO A 284 -22.98 17.54 10.32
CA PRO A 284 -21.94 17.47 9.32
C PRO A 284 -22.08 16.21 8.46
N SER A 285 -21.58 16.29 7.23
CA SER A 285 -21.37 15.13 6.37
C SER A 285 -20.61 14.04 7.12
N TYR A 286 -20.93 12.77 6.84
CA TYR A 286 -20.23 11.63 7.43
C TYR A 286 -18.71 11.65 7.19
N ASP A 287 -18.26 12.22 6.07
CA ASP A 287 -16.85 12.53 5.78
C ASP A 287 -16.76 13.94 5.17
N VAL A 288 -16.00 14.82 5.81
CA VAL A 288 -15.79 16.21 5.39
C VAL A 288 -15.26 16.31 3.95
N ARG A 289 -14.56 15.29 3.43
CA ARG A 289 -14.04 15.29 2.05
C ARG A 289 -15.09 15.01 0.99
N LEU A 290 -16.18 14.39 1.39
CA LEU A 290 -17.30 14.02 0.53
C LEU A 290 -18.46 15.01 0.69
N SER A 291 -18.25 16.09 1.46
CA SER A 291 -19.23 17.16 1.67
C SER A 291 -19.52 17.98 0.41
N GLU A 292 -18.52 18.12 -0.47
CA GLU A 292 -18.61 18.97 -1.65
C GLU A 292 -18.77 18.12 -2.92
N PRO A 293 -19.97 18.07 -3.52
CA PRO A 293 -20.16 17.41 -4.80
C PRO A 293 -19.48 18.26 -5.89
N HIS A 294 -18.76 17.57 -6.77
CA HIS A 294 -17.93 18.20 -7.78
C HIS A 294 -17.78 17.33 -9.02
N SER A 295 -17.54 17.99 -10.14
CA SER A 295 -17.09 17.42 -11.39
C SER A 295 -15.78 18.13 -11.75
N ALA A 296 -14.68 17.38 -11.76
CA ALA A 296 -13.35 17.93 -11.97
C ALA A 296 -12.56 17.07 -12.95
N ILE A 297 -11.80 17.73 -13.81
CA ILE A 297 -10.74 17.11 -14.59
C ILE A 297 -9.40 17.56 -14.04
N SER A 298 -8.50 16.62 -13.88
CA SER A 298 -7.15 16.90 -13.42
C SER A 298 -6.15 16.15 -14.27
N ALA A 299 -5.00 16.76 -14.50
CA ALA A 299 -3.92 16.18 -15.27
C ALA A 299 -2.59 16.40 -14.55
N THR A 300 -1.71 15.41 -14.63
CA THR A 300 -0.34 15.47 -14.14
C THR A 300 0.59 15.01 -15.24
N VAL A 301 1.66 15.78 -15.46
CA VAL A 301 2.76 15.41 -16.35
C VAL A 301 4.04 15.58 -15.56
N GLY A 302 4.96 14.62 -15.70
CA GLY A 302 6.21 14.64 -14.97
C GLY A 302 7.32 13.86 -15.65
N GLY A 303 8.52 14.04 -15.12
CA GLY A 303 9.70 13.31 -15.52
C GLY A 303 10.40 12.71 -14.31
N SER A 304 10.99 11.54 -14.51
CA SER A 304 11.84 10.87 -13.53
C SER A 304 13.19 10.56 -14.17
N CYS A 305 14.27 10.81 -13.44
CA CYS A 305 15.60 10.32 -13.79
C CYS A 305 16.19 9.53 -12.63
N ALA A 306 16.93 8.48 -12.97
CA ALA A 306 17.64 7.65 -12.03
C ALA A 306 19.04 7.36 -12.56
N ALA A 307 20.04 7.53 -11.70
CA ALA A 307 21.44 7.27 -11.97
C ALA A 307 21.92 6.20 -11.00
N TRP A 308 22.49 5.12 -11.54
CA TRP A 308 22.99 3.99 -10.78
C TRP A 308 24.50 4.13 -10.63
N PHE A 309 24.93 4.36 -9.39
CA PHE A 309 26.34 4.38 -9.04
C PHE A 309 26.77 2.93 -8.82
N ARG A 310 27.62 2.45 -9.74
CA ARG A 310 28.17 1.09 -9.69
C ARG A 310 28.84 0.88 -8.34
N GLY A 311 28.35 -0.09 -7.57
CA GLY A 311 28.85 -0.39 -6.24
C GLY A 311 30.34 -0.69 -6.26
N TRP A 312 31.09 0.06 -5.48
CA TRP A 312 32.43 -0.26 -5.02
C TRP A 312 32.34 -1.54 -4.18
N GLY A 313 32.79 -2.68 -4.73
CA GLY A 313 32.84 -3.96 -4.02
C GLY A 313 32.63 -5.16 -4.94
N ASN A 314 33.66 -5.99 -5.06
CA ASN A 314 33.79 -7.22 -5.85
C ASN A 314 32.51 -8.05 -6.00
N SER A 315 31.97 -8.13 -7.22
CA SER A 315 31.46 -9.39 -7.76
C SER A 315 32.53 -9.97 -8.69
N ALA A 316 33.69 -10.26 -8.09
CA ALA A 316 34.61 -11.21 -8.69
C ALA A 316 33.98 -12.59 -8.48
N SER A 317 33.66 -13.22 -9.61
CA SER A 317 33.44 -14.65 -9.78
C SER A 317 34.00 -15.53 -8.66
N ALA A 318 33.13 -16.21 -7.94
CA ALA A 318 33.46 -17.49 -7.32
C ALA A 318 32.33 -18.46 -7.67
N ASP A 319 32.76 -19.55 -8.29
CA ASP A 319 32.03 -20.74 -8.72
C ASP A 319 31.08 -20.60 -9.91
N GLY A 320 31.56 -21.18 -11.01
CA GLY A 320 30.86 -21.26 -12.28
C GLY A 320 29.70 -22.22 -12.20
N GLU A 321 28.50 -21.70 -12.42
CA GLU A 321 27.41 -22.44 -13.05
C GLU A 321 26.44 -21.43 -13.67
N ILE A 322 26.33 -21.53 -15.01
CA ILE A 322 25.25 -21.06 -15.89
C ILE A 322 24.75 -19.63 -15.63
N SER A 323 25.32 -18.70 -16.40
CA SER A 323 24.84 -17.33 -16.58
C SER A 323 23.45 -17.31 -17.23
N THR A 324 22.39 -17.28 -16.42
CA THR A 324 21.09 -16.78 -16.87
C THR A 324 21.24 -15.29 -17.15
N SER A 325 20.97 -14.89 -18.39
CA SER A 325 21.14 -13.56 -18.98
C SER A 325 20.79 -12.43 -18.01
N THR A 326 21.79 -11.88 -17.34
CA THR A 326 21.60 -10.75 -16.43
C THR A 326 21.28 -9.53 -17.28
N ARG A 327 19.99 -9.16 -17.37
CA ARG A 327 19.52 -7.99 -18.12
C ARG A 327 20.32 -6.77 -17.64
N LYS A 328 21.21 -6.28 -18.50
CA LYS A 328 22.21 -5.27 -18.14
C LYS A 328 21.49 -3.97 -17.78
N ARG A 329 21.54 -3.60 -16.49
CA ARG A 329 20.95 -2.34 -15.99
C ARG A 329 21.68 -1.16 -16.63
N SER A 330 20.96 -0.21 -17.20
CA SER A 330 21.57 1.00 -17.72
C SER A 330 22.08 1.87 -16.56
N PRO A 331 23.26 2.51 -16.68
CA PRO A 331 23.82 3.36 -15.63
C PRO A 331 22.97 4.62 -15.40
N PHE A 332 22.18 5.01 -16.40
CA PHE A 332 21.25 6.13 -16.35
C PHE A 332 19.94 5.71 -17.00
N SER A 333 18.83 6.15 -16.42
CA SER A 333 17.49 5.99 -16.96
C SER A 333 16.71 7.28 -16.77
N ALA A 334 16.06 7.75 -17.82
CA ALA A 334 15.14 8.89 -17.77
C ALA A 334 13.83 8.49 -18.42
N ASP A 335 12.72 8.88 -17.82
CA ASP A 335 11.38 8.59 -18.31
C ASP A 335 10.43 9.75 -18.06
N LEU A 336 9.38 9.82 -18.87
CA LEU A 336 8.28 10.77 -18.74
C LEU A 336 7.01 10.00 -18.43
N PHE A 337 6.29 10.46 -17.41
CA PHE A 337 5.02 9.87 -17.01
C PHE A 337 3.91 10.92 -17.08
N GLY A 338 2.68 10.45 -17.31
CA GLY A 338 1.50 11.29 -17.39
C GLY A 338 0.29 10.58 -16.84
N SER A 339 -0.60 11.33 -16.20
CA SER A 339 -1.87 10.82 -15.71
C SER A 339 -2.98 11.84 -15.94
N ILE A 340 -4.13 11.37 -16.42
CA ILE A 340 -5.34 12.18 -16.57
C ILE A 340 -6.42 11.54 -15.70
N CYS A 341 -7.07 12.33 -14.85
CA CYS A 341 -8.16 11.87 -13.99
C CYS A 341 -9.40 12.72 -14.23
N TYR A 342 -10.54 12.05 -14.34
CA TYR A 342 -11.85 12.65 -14.30
C TYR A 342 -12.59 12.14 -13.06
N SER A 343 -12.99 13.04 -12.18
CA SER A 343 -13.73 12.71 -10.96
C SER A 343 -15.10 13.36 -11.00
N PHE A 344 -16.14 12.54 -10.87
CA PHE A 344 -17.52 12.97 -10.74
C PHE A 344 -18.09 12.47 -9.42
N GLN A 345 -18.53 13.39 -8.58
CA GLN A 345 -19.17 13.11 -7.31
C GLN A 345 -20.54 13.77 -7.25
N HIS A 346 -21.56 12.96 -7.01
CA HIS A 346 -22.91 13.37 -6.72
C HIS A 346 -23.21 13.13 -5.22
N GLY A 347 -23.90 14.08 -4.60
CA GLY A 347 -24.26 14.02 -3.18
C GLY A 347 -23.25 14.64 -2.21
N GLN A 348 -23.76 14.96 -1.01
CA GLN A 348 -23.01 15.59 0.09
C GLN A 348 -22.67 14.62 1.23
N PHE A 349 -23.14 13.36 1.13
CA PHE A 349 -22.90 12.30 2.10
C PHE A 349 -23.34 12.69 3.54
N ILE A 350 -24.56 13.23 3.63
CA ILE A 350 -25.27 13.66 4.82
C ILE A 350 -26.44 12.71 5.11
N GLU A 351 -27.22 12.39 4.07
CA GLU A 351 -28.44 11.59 4.17
C GLU A 351 -28.16 10.12 4.46
N LEU A 352 -29.17 9.44 4.99
CA LEU A 352 -29.06 8.03 5.36
C LEU A 352 -28.99 7.08 4.15
N TYR A 353 -29.52 7.44 2.99
CA TYR A 353 -29.54 6.56 1.83
C TYR A 353 -29.42 7.32 0.52
N ARG A 354 -28.73 6.73 -0.46
CA ARG A 354 -28.61 7.22 -1.85
C ARG A 354 -28.14 8.68 -2.00
N ASP A 355 -27.37 9.18 -1.04
CA ASP A 355 -26.79 10.52 -1.14
C ASP A 355 -25.56 10.46 -2.06
N LEU A 356 -24.57 9.63 -1.69
CA LEU A 356 -23.28 9.65 -2.33
C LEU A 356 -23.16 8.61 -3.45
N THR A 357 -22.87 9.11 -4.65
CA THR A 357 -22.39 8.32 -5.79
C THR A 357 -21.17 9.01 -6.37
N ARG A 358 -20.06 8.29 -6.50
CA ARG A 358 -18.82 8.85 -7.04
C ARG A 358 -18.18 7.89 -8.03
N VAL A 359 -17.75 8.46 -9.15
CA VAL A 359 -17.05 7.77 -10.21
C VAL A 359 -15.76 8.54 -10.48
N ASP A 360 -14.62 7.88 -10.28
CA ASP A 360 -13.34 8.41 -10.70
C ASP A 360 -12.77 7.51 -11.80
N ALA A 361 -12.42 8.10 -12.94
CA ALA A 361 -11.76 7.44 -14.05
C ALA A 361 -10.38 8.07 -14.25
N ARG A 362 -9.34 7.25 -14.18
CA ARG A 362 -7.95 7.71 -14.30
C ARG A 362 -7.21 6.91 -15.35
N LEU A 363 -6.58 7.59 -16.28
CA LEU A 363 -5.72 7.03 -17.31
C LEU A 363 -4.27 7.34 -16.97
N ASP A 364 -3.48 6.30 -16.74
CA ASP A 364 -2.06 6.38 -16.39
C ASP A 364 -1.18 5.92 -17.56
N ILE A 365 -0.18 6.74 -17.86
CA ILE A 365 0.90 6.48 -18.80
C ILE A 365 2.19 6.44 -17.98
N CYS A 366 2.67 5.22 -17.69
CA CYS A 366 3.85 5.01 -16.85
C CYS A 366 5.15 5.41 -17.55
N SER A 367 5.25 5.21 -18.87
CA SER A 367 6.43 5.53 -19.66
C SER A 367 6.04 6.02 -21.05
N ALA A 368 6.25 7.31 -21.33
CA ALA A 368 6.04 7.86 -22.66
C ALA A 368 7.04 7.26 -23.66
N PHE A 369 8.28 6.99 -23.21
CA PHE A 369 9.32 6.42 -24.06
C PHE A 369 9.00 4.97 -24.48
N ALA A 370 8.53 4.14 -23.55
CA ALA A 370 8.15 2.77 -23.89
C ALA A 370 6.88 2.72 -24.76
N VAL A 371 5.95 3.66 -24.60
CA VAL A 371 4.76 3.78 -25.44
C VAL A 371 5.12 4.23 -26.87
N THR A 372 6.01 5.21 -27.03
CA THR A 372 6.46 5.65 -28.36
C THR A 372 7.25 4.56 -29.05
N GLU A 373 8.17 3.88 -28.37
CA GLU A 373 8.92 2.75 -28.93
C GLU A 373 7.97 1.66 -29.44
N ARG A 374 6.95 1.30 -28.66
CA ARG A 374 5.91 0.34 -29.09
C ARG A 374 5.14 0.86 -30.31
N ALA A 375 4.72 2.13 -30.32
CA ALA A 375 4.01 2.71 -31.46
C ALA A 375 4.87 2.69 -32.72
N PHE A 376 6.14 3.10 -32.64
CA PHE A 376 7.08 3.06 -33.76
C PHE A 376 7.33 1.63 -34.28
N ASN A 377 7.46 0.64 -33.39
CA ASN A 377 7.64 -0.76 -33.78
C ASN A 377 6.38 -1.34 -34.47
N LEU A 378 5.18 -0.93 -34.04
CA LEU A 378 3.92 -1.27 -34.71
C LEU A 378 3.82 -0.63 -36.10
N PHE A 379 4.20 0.64 -36.25
CA PHE A 379 4.23 1.32 -37.55
C PHE A 379 5.29 0.73 -38.50
N ARG A 380 6.41 0.21 -37.98
CA ARG A 380 7.51 -0.32 -38.79
C ARG A 380 7.33 -1.79 -39.25
N ARG A 381 6.24 -2.47 -38.88
CA ARG A 381 5.97 -3.90 -39.19
C ARG A 381 7.15 -4.85 -38.87
N SER A 382 8.03 -4.50 -37.94
CA SER A 382 9.11 -5.39 -37.52
C SER A 382 8.57 -6.41 -36.52
N SER A 383 8.57 -7.69 -36.90
CA SER A 383 8.12 -8.85 -36.10
C SER A 383 9.05 -9.23 -34.94
N VAL A 384 10.01 -8.37 -34.58
CA VAL A 384 10.91 -8.67 -33.46
C VAL A 384 10.10 -8.52 -32.18
N SER A 385 9.76 -9.65 -31.57
CA SER A 385 9.11 -9.72 -30.26
C SER A 385 10.08 -9.20 -29.19
N SER A 386 10.25 -7.88 -29.12
CA SER A 386 10.89 -7.28 -27.95
C SER A 386 9.98 -7.59 -26.76
N ALA A 387 10.55 -8.25 -25.76
CA ALA A 387 9.86 -8.71 -24.57
C ALA A 387 8.86 -7.64 -24.10
N ASN A 388 7.59 -8.03 -23.93
CA ASN A 388 6.47 -7.16 -23.56
C ASN A 388 6.85 -6.26 -22.37
N ASN A 389 7.37 -5.05 -22.62
CA ASN A 389 7.68 -4.12 -21.52
C ASN A 389 6.34 -3.70 -20.91
N PRO A 390 6.05 -4.06 -19.65
CA PRO A 390 4.74 -3.80 -19.02
C PRO A 390 4.44 -2.29 -18.84
N LEU A 391 5.47 -1.46 -19.05
CA LEU A 391 5.42 0.01 -19.03
C LEU A 391 4.94 0.63 -20.35
N SER A 392 4.87 -0.15 -21.43
CA SER A 392 4.51 0.31 -22.78
C SER A 392 3.00 0.32 -23.06
N SER A 393 2.15 -0.10 -22.12
CA SER A 393 0.69 -0.04 -22.25
C SER A 393 0.08 0.97 -21.28
N PRO A 394 -0.77 1.89 -21.77
CA PRO A 394 -1.55 2.75 -20.88
C PRO A 394 -2.51 1.92 -20.04
N ARG A 395 -2.77 2.38 -18.81
CA ARG A 395 -3.62 1.70 -17.84
C ARG A 395 -4.77 2.59 -17.42
N LEU A 396 -5.96 2.04 -17.38
CA LEU A 396 -7.17 2.71 -16.93
C LEU A 396 -7.55 2.17 -15.55
N ASN A 397 -7.54 3.06 -14.56
CA ASN A 397 -8.03 2.82 -13.21
C ASN A 397 -9.45 3.40 -13.11
N LEU A 398 -10.44 2.56 -12.82
CA LEU A 398 -11.82 2.97 -12.58
C LEU A 398 -12.17 2.70 -11.12
N THR A 399 -12.56 3.75 -10.41
CA THR A 399 -13.04 3.72 -9.03
C THR A 399 -14.52 4.07 -9.01
N LEU A 400 -15.35 3.15 -8.53
CA LEU A 400 -16.76 3.37 -8.26
C LEU A 400 -16.98 3.38 -6.75
N GLN A 401 -17.64 4.41 -6.23
CA GLN A 401 -18.02 4.50 -4.82
C GLN A 401 -19.51 4.78 -4.71
N GLN A 402 -20.21 3.96 -3.94
CA GLN A 402 -21.65 4.06 -3.72
C GLN A 402 -21.94 3.98 -2.23
N GLN A 403 -22.75 4.89 -1.70
CA GLN A 403 -23.30 4.76 -0.36
C GLN A 403 -24.29 3.61 -0.31
N VAL A 404 -24.11 2.72 0.67
CA VAL A 404 -25.02 1.61 0.95
C VAL A 404 -26.09 2.07 1.93
N ALA A 405 -25.68 2.48 3.11
CA ALA A 405 -26.55 2.93 4.19
C ALA A 405 -25.77 3.79 5.19
N GLY A 406 -26.31 4.95 5.55
CA GLY A 406 -25.74 5.94 6.46
C GLY A 406 -24.23 6.14 6.22
N PRO A 407 -23.36 5.87 7.22
CA PRO A 407 -21.91 6.05 7.12
C PRO A 407 -21.18 5.01 6.25
N ILE A 408 -21.89 4.02 5.70
CA ILE A 408 -21.30 2.88 4.99
C ILE A 408 -21.22 3.17 3.49
N ILE A 409 -19.99 3.12 2.96
CA ILE A 409 -19.68 3.27 1.55
C ILE A 409 -19.11 1.95 1.03
N PHE A 410 -19.66 1.46 -0.07
CA PHE A 410 -19.06 0.40 -0.85
C PHE A 410 -18.26 1.00 -2.00
N ARG A 411 -17.02 0.55 -2.17
CA ARG A 411 -16.10 1.04 -3.19
C ARG A 411 -15.46 -0.12 -3.94
N VAL A 412 -15.46 -0.02 -5.26
CA VAL A 412 -14.81 -0.96 -6.19
C VAL A 412 -13.74 -0.22 -6.96
N ASP A 413 -12.51 -0.67 -6.82
CA ASP A 413 -11.37 -0.18 -7.60
C ASP A 413 -10.95 -1.25 -8.59
N SER A 414 -10.96 -0.91 -9.87
CA SER A 414 -10.62 -1.81 -10.97
C SER A 414 -9.53 -1.22 -11.83
N ARG A 415 -8.61 -2.08 -12.28
CA ARG A 415 -7.51 -1.72 -13.18
C ARG A 415 -7.59 -2.51 -14.46
N PHE A 416 -7.53 -1.80 -15.57
CA PHE A 416 -7.47 -2.36 -16.91
C PHE A 416 -6.18 -1.92 -17.58
N SER A 417 -5.45 -2.85 -18.17
CA SER A 417 -4.39 -2.51 -19.12
C SER A 417 -4.94 -2.56 -20.55
N LEU A 418 -4.69 -1.50 -21.32
CA LEU A 418 -5.19 -1.37 -22.69
C LEU A 418 -4.27 -2.01 -23.73
N GLY A 419 -3.13 -2.57 -23.31
CA GLY A 419 -2.18 -3.22 -24.21
C GLY A 419 -2.50 -4.68 -24.46
N SER A 420 -2.19 -5.15 -25.67
CA SER A 420 -2.18 -6.57 -26.00
C SER A 420 -0.97 -7.24 -25.34
N THR A 421 -1.19 -8.16 -24.41
CA THR A 421 -0.19 -9.13 -23.96
C THR A 421 -0.20 -10.32 -24.92
N SER A 422 0.95 -11.00 -25.07
CA SER A 422 1.10 -12.14 -25.97
C SER A 422 0.07 -13.24 -25.64
N GLY A 423 -0.97 -13.36 -26.47
CA GLY A 423 -2.01 -14.39 -26.38
C GLY A 423 -3.43 -13.88 -26.14
N GLN A 424 -3.64 -12.64 -25.67
CA GLN A 424 -4.98 -12.05 -25.53
C GLN A 424 -5.05 -10.68 -26.19
N GLN A 425 -5.86 -10.59 -27.24
CA GLN A 425 -6.09 -9.37 -27.99
C GLN A 425 -7.24 -8.60 -27.32
N GLY A 426 -6.92 -7.56 -26.54
CA GLY A 426 -7.93 -6.68 -25.91
C GLY A 426 -7.55 -6.16 -24.53
N PRO A 427 -8.38 -5.26 -23.96
CA PRO A 427 -8.20 -4.79 -22.59
C PRO A 427 -8.39 -5.93 -21.60
N HIS A 428 -7.45 -6.10 -20.67
CA HIS A 428 -7.53 -7.13 -19.63
C HIS A 428 -7.51 -6.51 -18.23
N VAL A 429 -8.23 -7.16 -17.29
CA VAL A 429 -8.29 -6.74 -15.89
C VAL A 429 -7.00 -7.16 -15.20
N GLU A 430 -6.22 -6.20 -14.74
CA GLU A 430 -4.97 -6.46 -14.02
C GLU A 430 -5.21 -6.65 -12.53
N ASP A 431 -6.06 -5.86 -11.90
CA ASP A 431 -6.33 -5.95 -10.47
C ASP A 431 -7.74 -5.43 -10.17
N LEU A 432 -8.35 -5.99 -9.14
CA LEU A 432 -9.68 -5.66 -8.68
C LEU A 432 -9.69 -5.69 -7.16
N ILE A 433 -10.17 -4.62 -6.55
CA ILE A 433 -10.26 -4.49 -5.10
C ILE A 433 -11.67 -4.08 -4.73
N TYR A 434 -12.25 -4.86 -3.82
CA TYR A 434 -13.48 -4.50 -3.15
C TYR A 434 -13.16 -3.89 -1.81
N SER A 435 -13.82 -2.79 -1.46
CA SER A 435 -13.63 -2.13 -0.19
C SER A 435 -14.96 -1.68 0.40
N LEU A 436 -15.11 -1.87 1.70
CA LEU A 436 -16.23 -1.43 2.50
C LEU A 436 -15.70 -0.45 3.54
N SER A 437 -16.17 0.79 3.48
CA SER A 437 -15.71 1.87 4.35
C SER A 437 -16.83 2.31 5.28
N TYR A 438 -16.51 2.46 6.57
CA TYR A 438 -17.37 3.07 7.57
C TYR A 438 -16.78 4.42 7.99
N SER A 439 -17.47 5.51 7.67
CA SER A 439 -17.02 6.86 7.98
C SER A 439 -17.40 7.29 9.39
N LEU A 440 -16.42 7.74 10.17
CA LEU A 440 -16.58 8.16 11.56
C LEU A 440 -16.77 9.69 11.62
N ARG A 441 -18.02 10.14 11.80
CA ARG A 441 -18.38 11.56 11.93
C ARG A 441 -17.50 12.33 12.93
N LEU A 442 -17.22 11.71 14.09
CA LEU A 442 -16.43 12.30 15.17
C LEU A 442 -14.99 12.63 14.74
N LEU A 443 -14.42 11.86 13.82
CA LEU A 443 -13.04 12.02 13.38
C LEU A 443 -12.92 12.87 12.11
N ARG A 444 -13.99 13.59 11.71
CA ARG A 444 -14.14 14.44 10.51
C ARG A 444 -13.94 13.72 9.17
N SER A 445 -12.78 13.09 8.97
CA SER A 445 -12.42 12.32 7.78
C SER A 445 -11.82 10.95 8.13
N GLY A 446 -11.92 10.54 9.40
CA GLY A 446 -11.52 9.20 9.83
C GLY A 446 -12.50 8.15 9.31
N LYS A 447 -11.99 7.07 8.73
CA LYS A 447 -12.80 5.95 8.24
C LYS A 447 -12.14 4.61 8.53
N VAL A 448 -12.97 3.61 8.80
CA VAL A 448 -12.54 2.21 8.89
C VAL A 448 -12.78 1.58 7.53
N VAL A 449 -11.74 1.05 6.89
CA VAL A 449 -11.80 0.45 5.55
C VAL A 449 -11.46 -1.02 5.67
N ALA A 450 -12.41 -1.89 5.33
CA ALA A 450 -12.16 -3.29 5.06
C ALA A 450 -11.98 -3.47 3.56
N TRP A 451 -10.85 -4.00 3.10
CA TRP A 451 -10.60 -4.23 1.68
C TRP A 451 -10.21 -5.68 1.41
N TYR A 452 -10.49 -6.14 0.19
CA TYR A 452 -10.15 -7.47 -0.29
C TYR A 452 -9.78 -7.44 -1.78
N SER A 453 -8.64 -8.03 -2.12
CA SER A 453 -8.21 -8.26 -3.50
C SER A 453 -8.32 -9.76 -3.83
N PRO A 454 -9.22 -10.18 -4.73
CA PRO A 454 -9.35 -11.57 -5.15
C PRO A 454 -8.09 -12.10 -5.84
N LYS A 455 -7.41 -11.26 -6.63
CA LYS A 455 -6.20 -11.66 -7.37
C LYS A 455 -5.04 -11.96 -6.42
N ARG A 456 -4.84 -11.09 -5.41
CA ARG A 456 -3.78 -11.27 -4.40
C ARG A 456 -4.15 -12.28 -3.32
N LYS A 457 -5.45 -12.60 -3.17
CA LYS A 457 -5.99 -13.39 -2.06
C LYS A 457 -5.58 -12.77 -0.71
N GLU A 458 -5.78 -11.46 -0.61
CA GLU A 458 -5.42 -10.66 0.55
C GLU A 458 -6.56 -9.73 0.92
N GLY A 459 -6.73 -9.51 2.22
CA GLY A 459 -7.68 -8.53 2.73
C GLY A 459 -7.33 -8.11 4.15
N MET A 460 -7.62 -6.86 4.47
CA MET A 460 -7.32 -6.30 5.78
C MET A 460 -8.33 -5.22 6.14
N ILE A 461 -8.53 -5.04 7.45
CA ILE A 461 -9.27 -3.93 8.02
C ILE A 461 -8.26 -2.88 8.50
N GLU A 462 -8.40 -1.66 8.04
CA GLU A 462 -7.54 -0.51 8.36
C GLU A 462 -8.34 0.65 8.90
N LEU A 463 -7.71 1.41 9.79
CA LEU A 463 -8.18 2.74 10.14
C LEU A 463 -7.37 3.76 9.33
N ARG A 464 -8.09 4.57 8.56
CA ARG A 464 -7.51 5.67 7.81
C ARG A 464 -7.92 6.97 8.46
N LEU A 465 -6.94 7.63 9.07
CA LEU A 465 -7.08 8.97 9.65
C LEU A 465 -6.33 9.94 8.77
N PHE A 466 -6.90 11.13 8.57
CA PHE A 466 -6.16 12.24 7.99
C PHE A 466 -5.46 11.87 6.65
N GLU A 467 -6.19 11.30 5.68
CA GLU A 467 -5.66 10.95 4.33
C GLU A 467 -5.23 12.21 3.53
N PHE A 468 -4.55 13.21 4.10
CA PHE A 468 -4.34 14.54 3.50
C PHE A 468 -3.71 14.55 2.14
#